data_AF-A0A4R2MV18-F1
#
_entry.id   AF-A0A4R2MV18-F1
#
_cell.length_a   1.000
_cell.length_b   1.000
_cell.length_c   1.000
_cell.angle_alpha   90.00
_cell.angle_beta   90.00
_cell.angle_gamma   90.00
#
_symmetry.space_group_name_H-M   'P 1'
#
loop_
_entity.id
_entity.type
_entity.pdbx_description
1 polymer ?
#
loop_
_entity_poly.entity_id
_entity_poly.type
_entity_poly.pdbx_seq_one_letter_code
_entity_poly.pdbx_strand_id
1 'polypeptide(L)'
;MSEAVPPLDDTRADVPRLPRAALCDAIAESLRARVLALEWAPGEALDELAIARDYGVSRTPVREAMKVLQHEGLLQAWVRRGVAVAVVEPQELQEAAELRRLLLAHAAARGASAGSPLLQRMLSLAEQRLRLGQAGLPPAAPGALPP
;
A
#
# COMPACT_ATOMS: atom_id res chain seq x y z
N MET A 1 36.13 46.56 -15.83
CA MET A 1 34.71 46.65 -16.25
C MET A 1 34.15 45.24 -16.17
N SER A 2 33.60 44.90 -15.01
CA SER A 2 33.11 43.56 -14.66
C SER A 2 31.65 43.47 -15.11
N GLU A 3 31.38 42.70 -16.16
CA GLU A 3 30.03 42.49 -16.67
C GLU A 3 29.39 41.35 -15.91
N ALA A 4 28.36 41.68 -15.13
CA ALA A 4 27.66 40.77 -14.25
C ALA A 4 26.87 39.75 -15.07
N VAL A 5 27.08 38.47 -14.77
CA VAL A 5 26.22 37.37 -15.19
C VAL A 5 24.84 37.58 -14.53
N PRO A 6 23.73 37.68 -15.29
CA PRO A 6 22.41 37.81 -14.71
C PRO A 6 22.03 36.52 -13.95
N PRO A 7 21.27 36.63 -12.84
CA PRO A 7 20.87 35.46 -12.08
C PRO A 7 19.92 34.61 -12.93
N LEU A 8 20.19 33.30 -12.94
CA LEU A 8 19.29 32.31 -13.52
C LEU A 8 17.96 32.40 -12.78
N ASP A 9 16.91 32.72 -13.54
CA ASP A 9 15.53 32.69 -13.08
C ASP A 9 15.24 31.26 -12.60
N ASP A 10 15.18 31.09 -11.28
CA ASP A 10 14.86 29.83 -10.61
C ASP A 10 13.34 29.65 -10.71
N THR A 11 12.85 29.42 -11.93
CA THR A 11 11.49 28.92 -12.18
C THR A 11 11.43 27.46 -11.73
N ARG A 12 11.60 27.21 -10.42
CA ARG A 12 11.05 26.00 -9.81
C ARG A 12 9.55 26.16 -9.89
N ALA A 13 8.97 25.48 -10.86
CA ALA A 13 7.54 25.32 -11.04
C ALA A 13 6.87 25.20 -9.65
N ASP A 14 5.87 26.04 -9.43
CA ASP A 14 5.04 26.03 -8.23
C ASP A 14 4.26 24.71 -8.19
N VAL A 15 4.88 23.66 -7.65
CA VAL A 15 4.24 22.36 -7.44
C VAL A 15 3.23 22.58 -6.32
N PRO A 16 1.91 22.43 -6.57
CA PRO A 16 0.91 22.68 -5.54
C PRO A 16 1.20 21.77 -4.35
N ARG A 17 1.56 22.39 -3.21
CA ARG A 17 1.84 21.66 -1.96
C ARG A 17 0.52 21.13 -1.42
N LEU A 18 0.23 19.87 -1.73
CA LEU A 18 -0.93 19.19 -1.19
C LEU A 18 -0.92 19.27 0.35
N PRO A 19 -2.09 19.43 1.00
CA PRO A 19 -2.19 19.26 2.44
C PRO A 19 -1.55 17.94 2.85
N ARG A 20 -0.83 17.92 3.97
CA ARG A 20 -0.06 16.73 4.40
C ARG A 20 -0.88 15.44 4.45
N ALA A 21 -2.16 15.54 4.84
CA ALA A 21 -3.10 14.42 4.83
C ALA A 21 -3.34 13.90 3.40
N ALA A 22 -3.68 14.79 2.47
CA ALA A 22 -3.88 14.44 1.06
C ALA A 22 -2.61 13.85 0.41
N LEU A 23 -1.42 14.32 0.79
CA LEU A 23 -0.15 13.75 0.33
C LEU A 23 0.06 12.32 0.88
N CYS A 24 -0.23 12.09 2.15
CA CYS A 24 -0.17 10.76 2.76
C CYS A 24 -1.13 9.79 2.06
N ASP A 25 -2.37 10.22 1.82
CA ASP A 25 -3.39 9.41 1.15
C ASP A 25 -2.98 9.09 -0.29
N ALA A 26 -2.43 10.07 -1.03
CA ALA A 26 -1.93 9.85 -2.38
C ALA A 26 -0.76 8.85 -2.42
N ILE A 27 0.18 8.94 -1.46
CA ILE A 27 1.29 7.98 -1.34
C ILE A 27 0.74 6.60 -0.98
N ALA A 28 -0.21 6.50 -0.06
CA ALA A 28 -0.83 5.22 0.31
C ALA A 28 -1.52 4.56 -0.88
N GLU A 29 -2.31 5.32 -1.66
CA GLU A 29 -2.96 4.80 -2.86
C GLU A 29 -1.94 4.30 -3.89
N SER A 30 -0.87 5.08 -4.12
CA SER A 30 0.20 4.70 -5.03
C SER A 30 0.92 3.43 -4.57
N LEU A 31 1.32 3.36 -3.29
CA LEU A 31 1.95 2.16 -2.73
C LEU A 31 1.04 0.93 -2.81
N ARG A 32 -0.26 1.11 -2.55
CA ARG A 32 -1.26 0.03 -2.66
C ARG A 32 -1.29 -0.52 -4.08
N ALA A 33 -1.35 0.35 -5.09
CA ALA A 33 -1.34 -0.07 -6.48
C ALA A 33 -0.08 -0.87 -6.83
N ARG A 34 1.10 -0.41 -6.40
CA ARG A 34 2.39 -1.08 -6.63
C ARG A 34 2.48 -2.46 -5.97
N VAL A 35 2.00 -2.58 -4.73
CA VAL A 35 1.92 -3.87 -4.01
C VAL A 35 0.98 -4.84 -4.73
N LEU A 36 -0.22 -4.39 -5.11
CA LEU A 36 -1.20 -5.24 -5.81
C LEU A 36 -0.79 -5.60 -7.24
N ALA A 37 0.08 -4.79 -7.86
CA ALA A 37 0.70 -5.07 -9.15
C ALA A 37 1.93 -5.99 -9.05
N LEU A 38 2.33 -6.38 -7.82
CA LEU A 38 3.50 -7.22 -7.54
C LEU A 38 4.82 -6.61 -8.02
N GLU A 39 4.94 -5.28 -7.96
CA GLU A 39 6.24 -4.62 -8.13
C GLU A 39 7.24 -5.02 -7.05
N TRP A 40 6.72 -5.41 -5.88
CA TRP A 40 7.47 -6.05 -4.80
C TRP A 40 6.86 -7.42 -4.53
N ALA A 41 7.70 -8.43 -4.34
CA ALA A 41 7.24 -9.78 -4.06
C ALA A 41 6.61 -9.87 -2.65
N PRO A 42 5.62 -10.75 -2.43
CA PRO A 42 5.16 -11.06 -1.08
C PRO A 42 6.34 -11.47 -0.18
N GLY A 43 6.45 -10.86 1.01
CA GLY A 43 7.59 -11.06 1.93
C GLY A 43 8.81 -10.18 1.65
N GLU A 44 8.84 -9.40 0.57
CA GLU A 44 9.92 -8.47 0.27
C GLU A 44 9.93 -7.30 1.26
N ALA A 45 11.10 -7.01 1.85
CA ALA A 45 11.28 -5.90 2.77
C ALA A 45 11.33 -4.57 2.04
N LEU A 46 10.59 -3.58 2.54
CA LEU A 46 10.49 -2.25 1.96
C LEU A 46 11.37 -1.25 2.70
N ASP A 47 12.23 -0.54 1.96
CA ASP A 47 13.05 0.55 2.50
C ASP A 47 12.30 1.88 2.44
N GLU A 48 11.82 2.35 3.59
CA GLU A 48 11.15 3.64 3.77
C GLU A 48 11.99 4.81 3.25
N LEU A 49 13.32 4.76 3.38
CA LEU A 49 14.22 5.81 2.90
C LEU A 49 14.31 5.83 1.38
N ALA A 50 14.41 4.66 0.75
CA ALA A 50 14.43 4.54 -0.70
C ALA A 50 13.10 5.04 -1.29
N ILE A 51 11.98 4.57 -0.74
CA ILE A 51 10.65 5.00 -1.17
C ILE A 51 10.48 6.52 -1.01
N ALA A 52 10.92 7.11 0.11
CA ALA A 52 10.84 8.56 0.30
C ALA A 52 11.64 9.36 -0.74
N ARG A 53 12.80 8.85 -1.16
CA ARG A 53 13.60 9.44 -2.24
C ARG A 53 12.87 9.36 -3.59
N ASP A 54 12.27 8.22 -3.90
CA ASP A 54 11.53 8.01 -5.17
C ASP A 54 10.35 8.98 -5.30
N TYR A 55 9.62 9.21 -4.20
CA TYR A 55 8.51 10.16 -4.17
C TYR A 55 8.96 11.62 -4.00
N GLY A 56 10.24 11.90 -3.78
CA GLY A 56 10.76 13.26 -3.54
C GLY A 56 10.23 13.92 -2.26
N VAL A 57 9.90 13.12 -1.24
CA VAL A 57 9.29 13.58 0.02
C VAL A 57 10.15 13.22 1.24
N SER A 58 9.81 13.78 2.40
CA SER A 58 10.41 13.33 3.65
C SER A 58 9.89 11.94 4.04
N ARG A 59 10.60 11.27 4.95
CA ARG A 59 10.24 9.94 5.45
C ARG A 59 8.88 9.86 6.14
N THR A 60 8.45 10.95 6.78
CA THR A 60 7.25 10.90 7.62
C THR A 60 5.96 10.57 6.85
N PRO A 61 5.60 11.24 5.74
CA PRO A 61 4.42 10.87 4.96
C PRO A 61 4.49 9.44 4.41
N VAL A 62 5.67 8.96 4.01
CA VAL A 62 5.86 7.56 3.58
C VAL A 62 5.57 6.60 4.73
N ARG A 63 6.13 6.86 5.91
CA ARG A 63 5.89 6.02 7.09
C ARG A 63 4.41 5.96 7.46
N GLU A 64 3.70 7.09 7.43
CA GLU A 64 2.27 7.10 7.72
C GLU A 64 1.46 6.37 6.63
N ALA A 65 1.82 6.51 5.36
CA ALA A 65 1.21 5.73 4.28
C ALA A 65 1.47 4.22 4.44
N MET A 66 2.69 3.82 4.79
CA MET A 66 3.02 2.41 5.09
C MET A 66 2.25 1.88 6.30
N LYS A 67 1.93 2.72 7.30
CA LYS A 67 1.03 2.33 8.40
C LYS A 67 -0.39 2.10 7.89
N VAL A 68 -0.91 2.93 6.99
CA VAL A 68 -2.23 2.70 6.38
C VAL A 68 -2.26 1.32 5.72
N LEU A 69 -1.26 1.01 4.89
CA LEU A 69 -1.18 -0.30 4.23
C LEU A 69 -1.01 -1.46 5.22
N GLN A 70 -0.35 -1.25 6.36
CA GLN A 70 -0.30 -2.26 7.43
C GLN A 70 -1.68 -2.51 8.05
N HIS A 71 -2.50 -1.47 8.24
CA HIS A 71 -3.88 -1.63 8.73
C HIS A 71 -4.79 -2.29 7.70
N GLU A 72 -4.50 -2.10 6.40
CA GLU A 72 -5.17 -2.82 5.30
C GLU A 72 -4.67 -4.26 5.16
N GLY A 73 -3.56 -4.60 5.81
CA GLY A 73 -2.92 -5.91 5.72
C GLY A 73 -2.13 -6.13 4.43
N LEU A 74 -1.84 -5.10 3.65
CA LEU A 74 -0.99 -5.25 2.47
C LEU A 74 0.50 -5.29 2.81
N LEU A 75 0.85 -4.72 3.96
CA LEU A 75 2.19 -4.76 4.53
C LEU A 75 2.14 -5.37 5.94
N GLN A 76 3.25 -5.93 6.39
CA GLN A 76 3.41 -6.45 7.74
C GLN A 76 4.75 -6.02 8.36
N ALA A 77 4.76 -5.74 9.65
CA ALA A 77 5.98 -5.41 10.38
C ALA A 77 6.73 -6.68 10.82
N TRP A 78 8.03 -6.72 10.58
CA TRP A 78 8.92 -7.82 10.97
C TRP A 78 9.91 -7.33 12.03
N VAL A 79 10.11 -8.16 13.06
CA VAL A 79 11.13 -7.91 14.07
C VAL A 79 12.50 -7.84 13.38
N ARG A 80 13.19 -6.69 13.52
CA ARG A 80 14.52 -6.38 12.95
C ARG A 80 14.61 -6.17 11.43
N ARG A 81 13.56 -6.44 10.64
CA ARG A 81 13.55 -6.22 9.18
C ARG A 81 12.71 -5.03 8.71
N GLY A 82 12.03 -4.35 9.63
CA GLY A 82 11.20 -3.19 9.28
C GLY A 82 9.84 -3.64 8.77
N VAL A 83 9.40 -3.12 7.63
CA VAL A 83 8.09 -3.43 7.05
C VAL A 83 8.31 -4.18 5.74
N ALA A 84 7.51 -5.21 5.49
CA ALA A 84 7.57 -6.01 4.27
C ALA A 84 6.18 -6.17 3.64
N VAL A 85 6.12 -6.55 2.37
CA VAL A 85 4.87 -6.97 1.74
C VAL A 85 4.30 -8.18 2.47
N ALA A 86 3.00 -8.16 2.76
CA ALA A 86 2.36 -9.26 3.47
C ALA A 86 2.40 -10.54 2.65
N VAL A 87 2.55 -11.67 3.33
CA VAL A 87 2.38 -13.00 2.74
C VAL A 87 1.02 -13.51 3.17
N VAL A 88 0.21 -13.93 2.21
CA VAL A 88 -1.12 -14.49 2.47
C VAL A 88 -1.00 -16.02 2.46
N GLU A 89 -1.21 -16.63 3.62
CA GLU A 89 -1.19 -18.09 3.74
C GLU A 89 -2.38 -18.72 3.01
N PRO A 90 -2.29 -19.97 2.54
CA PRO A 90 -3.39 -20.64 1.84
C PRO A 90 -4.70 -20.66 2.64
N GLN A 91 -4.62 -20.80 3.96
CA GLN A 91 -5.79 -20.75 4.84
C GLN A 91 -6.42 -19.35 4.86
N GLU A 92 -5.61 -18.31 5.01
CA GLU A 92 -6.08 -16.92 5.00
C GLU A 92 -6.73 -16.57 3.66
N LEU A 93 -6.21 -17.10 2.54
CA LEU A 93 -6.80 -16.92 1.22
C LEU A 93 -8.22 -17.53 1.14
N GLN A 94 -8.43 -18.71 1.73
CA GLN A 94 -9.76 -19.33 1.80
C GLN A 94 -10.71 -18.53 2.68
N GLU A 95 -10.24 -18.08 3.84
CA GLU A 95 -11.01 -17.24 4.77
C GLU A 95 -11.43 -15.91 4.12
N ALA A 96 -10.52 -15.26 3.37
CA ALA A 96 -10.83 -14.05 2.61
C ALA A 96 -11.86 -14.29 1.49
N ALA A 97 -11.78 -15.44 0.81
CA ALA A 97 -12.75 -15.82 -0.22
C ALA A 97 -14.15 -16.04 0.37
N GLU A 98 -14.21 -16.71 1.52
CA GLU A 98 -15.44 -16.94 2.25
C GLU A 98 -16.04 -15.62 2.77
N LEU A 99 -15.23 -14.77 3.40
CA LEU A 99 -15.66 -13.47 3.88
C LEU A 99 -16.26 -12.63 2.74
N ARG A 100 -15.59 -12.55 1.59
CA ARG A 100 -16.10 -11.86 0.40
C ARG A 100 -17.45 -12.41 -0.03
N ARG A 101 -17.60 -13.73 -0.09
CA ARG A 101 -18.87 -14.40 -0.45
C ARG A 101 -20.00 -14.03 0.51
N LEU A 102 -19.73 -14.03 1.82
CA LEU A 102 -20.72 -13.66 2.85
C LEU A 102 -21.13 -12.19 2.75
N LEU A 103 -20.18 -11.29 2.53
CA LEU A 103 -20.45 -9.86 2.36
C LEU A 103 -21.28 -9.58 1.11
N LEU A 104 -20.98 -10.23 -0.01
CA LEU A 104 -21.76 -10.09 -1.24
C LEU A 104 -23.19 -10.64 -1.09
N ALA A 105 -23.36 -11.79 -0.43
CA ALA A 105 -24.68 -12.34 -0.14
C ALA A 105 -25.51 -11.39 0.73
N HIS A 106 -24.89 -10.80 1.76
CA HIS A 106 -25.54 -9.78 2.59
C HIS A 106 -25.92 -8.52 1.77
N ALA A 107 -25.02 -8.05 0.91
CA ALA A 107 -25.28 -6.91 0.02
C ALA A 107 -26.49 -7.16 -0.88
N ALA A 108 -26.56 -8.35 -1.49
CA ALA A 108 -27.65 -8.77 -2.36
C ALA A 108 -28.98 -8.88 -1.61
N ALA A 109 -28.99 -9.53 -0.44
CA ALA A 109 -30.20 -9.68 0.38
C ALA A 109 -30.80 -8.34 0.82
N ARG A 110 -29.96 -7.31 1.00
CA ARG A 110 -30.39 -5.95 1.37
C ARG A 110 -30.73 -5.05 0.18
N GLY A 111 -30.52 -5.50 -1.06
CA GLY A 111 -30.55 -4.62 -2.24
C GLY A 111 -29.53 -3.47 -2.15
N ALA A 112 -28.50 -3.61 -1.31
CA ALA A 112 -27.65 -2.52 -0.84
C ALA A 112 -26.27 -2.50 -1.51
N SER A 113 -26.14 -3.10 -2.70
CA SER A 113 -24.84 -3.24 -3.39
C SER A 113 -24.06 -1.92 -3.54
N ALA A 114 -24.73 -0.77 -3.51
CA ALA A 114 -24.10 0.56 -3.60
C ALA A 114 -24.26 1.47 -2.36
N GLY A 115 -25.06 1.10 -1.34
CA GLY A 115 -25.55 2.07 -0.34
C GLY A 115 -24.75 2.16 0.97
N SER A 116 -23.96 1.14 1.31
CA SER A 116 -23.29 1.05 2.62
C SER A 116 -21.77 1.25 2.48
N PRO A 117 -21.22 2.38 2.94
CA PRO A 117 -19.77 2.64 2.90
C PRO A 117 -18.94 1.61 3.67
N LEU A 118 -19.45 1.14 4.82
CA LEU A 118 -18.77 0.11 5.62
C LEU A 118 -18.62 -1.20 4.85
N LEU A 119 -19.73 -1.68 4.27
CA LEU A 119 -19.76 -2.89 3.45
C LEU A 119 -18.81 -2.79 2.25
N GLN A 120 -18.78 -1.65 1.55
CA GLN A 120 -17.84 -1.42 0.44
C GLN A 120 -16.39 -1.50 0.91
N ARG A 121 -16.07 -0.91 2.06
CA ARG A 121 -14.73 -0.97 2.64
C ARG A 121 -14.33 -2.39 3.04
N MET A 122 -15.24 -3.16 3.63
CA MET A 122 -14.98 -4.56 3.98
C MET A 122 -14.76 -5.42 2.74
N LEU A 123 -15.56 -5.21 1.68
CA LEU A 123 -15.39 -5.89 0.40
C LEU A 123 -14.05 -5.54 -0.24
N SER A 124 -13.66 -4.27 -0.28
CA SER A 124 -12.39 -3.85 -0.87
C SER A 124 -11.18 -4.47 -0.14
N LEU A 125 -11.22 -4.53 1.19
CA LEU A 125 -10.15 -5.17 1.98
C LEU A 125 -10.07 -6.68 1.72
N ALA A 126 -11.21 -7.37 1.66
CA ALA A 126 -11.24 -8.80 1.33
C ALA A 126 -10.70 -9.06 -0.08
N GLU A 127 -11.04 -8.22 -1.06
CA GLU A 127 -10.57 -8.34 -2.43
C GLU A 127 -9.07 -8.04 -2.57
N GLN A 128 -8.56 -7.07 -1.84
CA GLN A 128 -7.13 -6.78 -1.76
C GLN A 128 -6.34 -7.99 -1.23
N ARG A 129 -6.83 -8.63 -0.17
CA ARG A 129 -6.21 -9.85 0.36
C ARG A 129 -6.25 -11.03 -0.61
N LEU A 130 -7.36 -11.22 -1.30
CA LEU A 130 -7.47 -12.24 -2.34
C LEU A 130 -6.47 -12.03 -3.48
N ARG A 131 -6.34 -10.79 -3.96
CA ARG A 131 -5.38 -10.46 -5.03
C ARG A 131 -3.94 -10.74 -4.58
N LEU A 132 -3.58 -10.33 -3.37
CA LEU A 132 -2.24 -10.55 -2.85
C LEU A 132 -1.93 -12.05 -2.66
N GLY A 133 -2.89 -12.86 -2.21
CA GLY A 133 -2.66 -14.31 -2.07
C GLY A 133 -2.67 -15.09 -3.38
N GLN A 134 -3.39 -14.62 -4.41
CA GLN A 134 -3.38 -15.23 -5.74
C GLN A 134 -2.07 -15.01 -6.50
N ALA A 135 -1.29 -13.99 -6.12
CA ALA A 135 0.04 -13.73 -6.65
C ALA A 135 1.05 -14.85 -6.37
N GLY A 136 0.75 -15.74 -5.43
CA GLY A 136 1.58 -16.86 -5.04
C GLY A 136 2.45 -16.59 -3.81
N LEU A 137 2.86 -17.69 -3.16
CA LEU A 137 3.83 -17.67 -2.06
C LEU A 137 5.21 -17.29 -2.64
N PRO A 138 6.04 -16.48 -1.94
CA PRO A 138 7.39 -16.21 -2.43
C PRO A 138 8.16 -17.51 -2.68
N PRO A 139 9.06 -17.56 -3.68
CA PRO A 139 10.04 -18.65 -3.74
C PRO A 139 10.74 -18.70 -2.39
N ALA A 140 10.79 -19.88 -1.77
CA ALA A 140 11.29 -20.07 -0.40
C ALA A 140 12.51 -19.17 -0.13
N ALA A 141 12.31 -18.12 0.66
CA ALA A 141 13.37 -17.18 0.95
C ALA A 141 14.51 -17.94 1.65
N PRO A 142 15.80 -17.70 1.29
CA PRO A 142 16.91 -18.24 2.06
C PRO A 142 16.80 -17.71 3.50
N GLY A 143 16.53 -18.62 4.44
CA GLY A 143 16.30 -18.32 5.85
C GLY A 143 14.82 -18.25 6.26
N ALA A 144 14.04 -19.25 5.86
CA ALA A 144 12.68 -19.48 6.33
C ALA A 144 12.56 -19.36 7.85
N LEU A 145 11.43 -18.82 8.31
CA LEU A 145 10.67 -19.44 9.38
C LEU A 145 9.20 -19.03 9.32
N PRO A 146 8.26 -19.98 9.16
CA PRO A 146 7.01 -20.00 9.92
C PRO A 146 7.17 -20.91 11.16
N PRO A 147 6.28 -20.74 12.15
CA PRO A 147 6.55 -20.37 13.55
C PRO A 147 7.75 -21.02 14.27
#